data_AF-A0A941UU26-F1
#
_entry.id   AF-A0A941UU26-F1
#
_cell.length_a   1.000
_cell.length_b   1.000
_cell.length_c   1.000
_cell.angle_alpha   90.00
_cell.angle_beta   90.00
_cell.angle_gamma   90.00
#
_symmetry.space_group_name_H-M   'P 1'
#
loop_
_entity.id
_entity.type
_entity.pdbx_description
1 polymer ?
#
loop_
_entity_poly.entity_id
_entity_poly.type
_entity_poly.pdbx_seq_one_letter_code
_entity_poly.pdbx_strand_id
1 'polypeptide(L)'
;MSMNRREFMQVLAVAAAAGMPISAREALAQQPGAAAKMYELPRFGNVHLLHFTDCHAQLLPIYFREPSVNIGVGEAEGKPPHLVGEHLLRHFGIAPRTIEAHAFTFLDFEAAARTYGKVGGFAHLATLVKRLKAPAPRCGPTRRTWSTPASCSAWTS
;
A
#
# COMPACT_ATOMS: atom_id res chain seq x y z
N MET A 1 4.18 26.14 34.36
CA MET A 1 3.86 24.84 34.96
C MET A 1 4.27 23.76 33.97
N SER A 2 5.25 22.92 34.30
CA SER A 2 5.65 21.79 33.46
C SER A 2 4.81 20.57 33.83
N MET A 3 4.09 20.01 32.86
CA MET A 3 3.25 18.83 33.04
C MET A 3 4.14 17.59 33.23
N ASN A 4 3.86 16.78 34.25
CA ASN A 4 4.65 15.57 34.50
C ASN A 4 4.24 14.43 33.56
N ARG A 5 5.15 13.51 33.22
CA ARG A 5 4.89 12.42 32.26
C ARG A 5 3.68 11.56 32.65
N ARG A 6 3.45 11.41 33.96
CA ARG A 6 2.34 10.65 34.53
C ARG A 6 1.00 11.38 34.38
N GLU A 7 0.99 12.69 34.60
CA GLU A 7 -0.19 13.54 34.42
C GLU A 7 -0.59 13.58 32.94
N PHE A 8 0.38 13.72 32.04
CA PHE A 8 0.13 13.65 30.61
C PHE A 8 -0.54 12.33 30.19
N MET A 9 -0.04 11.19 30.69
CA MET A 9 -0.63 9.87 30.40
C MET A 9 -2.01 9.69 31.04
N GLN A 10 -2.25 10.25 32.22
CA GLN A 10 -3.57 10.23 32.87
C GLN A 10 -4.59 11.08 32.10
N VAL A 11 -4.20 12.27 31.65
CA VAL A 11 -5.05 13.13 30.81
C VAL A 11 -5.35 12.44 29.48
N LEU A 12 -4.36 11.80 28.85
CA LEU A 12 -4.57 11.01 27.63
C LEU A 12 -5.52 9.83 27.88
N ALA A 13 -5.37 9.11 28.99
CA ALA A 13 -6.23 7.97 29.30
C ALA A 13 -7.68 8.40 29.58
N VAL A 14 -7.88 9.49 30.32
CA VAL A 14 -9.21 10.07 30.57
C VAL A 14 -9.85 10.55 29.28
N ALA A 15 -9.09 11.24 28.43
CA ALA A 15 -9.61 11.72 27.16
C ALA A 15 -9.93 10.57 26.19
N ALA A 16 -9.16 9.47 26.20
CA ALA A 16 -9.49 8.26 25.43
C ALA A 16 -10.76 7.58 25.94
N ALA A 17 -10.92 7.47 27.26
CA ALA A 17 -12.13 6.94 27.89
C ALA A 17 -13.36 7.83 27.66
N ALA A 18 -13.16 9.15 27.56
CA ALA A 18 -14.19 10.13 27.21
C ALA A 18 -14.54 10.13 25.71
N GLY A 19 -13.99 9.22 24.92
CA GLY A 19 -14.30 9.08 23.50
C GLY A 19 -13.64 10.15 22.62
N MET A 20 -12.66 10.91 23.12
CA MET A 20 -11.83 11.73 22.25
C MET A 20 -11.02 10.82 21.32
N PRO A 21 -10.86 11.16 20.03
CA PRO A 21 -10.22 10.31 19.03
C PRO A 21 -8.70 10.33 19.15
N ILE A 22 -8.16 10.01 20.33
CA ILE A 22 -6.72 9.97 20.59
C ILE A 22 -6.07 8.77 19.88
N SER A 23 -6.88 7.77 19.56
CA SER A 23 -6.58 6.65 18.67
C SER A 23 -7.30 6.81 17.32
N ALA A 24 -7.27 8.00 16.72
CA ALA A 24 -7.83 8.21 15.39
C ALA A 24 -7.19 7.22 14.42
N ARG A 25 -8.03 6.50 13.66
CA ARG A 25 -7.57 5.53 12.65
C ARG A 25 -6.76 6.21 11.53
N GLU A 26 -6.97 7.50 11.33
CA GLU A 26 -6.14 8.40 10.51
C GLU A 26 -4.70 8.53 11.05
N ALA A 27 -4.53 8.59 12.38
CA ALA A 27 -3.21 8.54 13.01
C ALA A 27 -2.58 7.13 12.96
N LEU A 28 -3.40 6.07 12.93
CA LEU A 28 -2.93 4.69 12.72
C LEU A 28 -2.44 4.45 11.28
N ALA A 29 -3.05 5.09 10.28
CA ALA A 29 -2.57 5.06 8.90
C ALA A 29 -1.20 5.74 8.74
N GLN A 30 -0.87 6.69 9.61
CA GLN A 30 0.47 7.29 9.73
C GLN A 30 1.44 6.48 10.61
N GLN A 31 1.09 5.27 11.08
CA GLN A 31 2.05 4.45 11.81
C GLN A 31 3.25 4.10 10.91
N PRO A 32 4.48 4.48 11.31
CA PRO A 32 5.68 4.10 10.58
C PRO A 32 5.77 2.57 10.56
N GLY A 33 5.58 1.98 9.37
CA GLY A 33 5.62 0.54 9.15
C GLY A 33 4.32 -0.09 8.64
N ALA A 34 3.17 0.59 8.70
CA ALA A 34 1.92 0.08 8.14
C ALA A 34 2.04 -0.18 6.62
N ALA A 35 2.63 0.78 5.89
CA ALA A 35 2.98 0.60 4.48
C ALA A 35 4.13 -0.38 4.27
N ALA A 36 5.04 -0.56 5.25
CA ALA A 36 6.16 -1.48 5.12
C ALA A 36 5.72 -2.94 5.12
N LYS A 37 4.69 -3.28 5.91
CA LYS A 37 4.09 -4.62 5.97
C LYS A 37 3.40 -5.03 4.66
N MET A 38 2.82 -4.08 3.92
CA MET A 38 2.20 -4.36 2.61
C MET A 38 3.21 -4.97 1.61
N TYR A 39 4.48 -4.56 1.70
CA TYR A 39 5.55 -5.02 0.82
C TYR A 39 6.35 -6.21 1.39
N GLU A 40 5.94 -6.75 2.53
CA GLU A 40 6.52 -7.94 3.16
C GLU A 40 5.78 -9.20 2.71
N LEU A 41 6.04 -9.58 1.45
CA LEU A 41 5.40 -10.74 0.83
C LEU A 41 6.23 -12.02 1.11
N PRO A 42 5.59 -13.15 1.46
CA PRO A 42 6.29 -14.43 1.55
C PRO A 42 6.84 -14.83 0.18
N ARG A 43 7.99 -15.50 0.15
CA ARG A 43 8.53 -16.03 -1.11
C ARG A 43 7.65 -17.17 -1.61
N PHE A 44 7.26 -17.10 -2.88
CA PHE A 44 6.44 -18.11 -3.53
C PHE A 44 6.86 -18.27 -4.99
N GLY A 45 6.95 -19.52 -5.46
CA GLY A 45 7.33 -19.85 -6.83
C GLY A 45 8.81 -19.59 -7.16
N ASN A 46 9.12 -19.72 -8.45
CA ASN A 46 10.49 -19.59 -8.98
C ASN A 46 10.75 -18.24 -9.66
N VAL A 47 9.69 -17.51 -10.02
CA VAL A 47 9.75 -16.27 -10.79
C VAL A 47 8.99 -15.19 -10.04
N HIS A 48 9.59 -14.02 -9.93
CA HIS A 48 8.97 -12.82 -9.38
C HIS A 48 8.83 -11.80 -10.52
N LEU A 49 7.59 -11.51 -10.94
CA LEU A 49 7.30 -10.53 -11.98
C LEU A 49 6.89 -9.19 -11.35
N LEU A 50 7.66 -8.14 -11.63
CA LEU A 50 7.32 -6.76 -11.29
C LEU A 50 6.81 -6.06 -12.55
N HIS A 51 5.55 -5.66 -12.56
CA HIS A 51 4.90 -5.04 -13.71
C HIS A 51 4.37 -3.65 -13.36
N PHE A 52 4.59 -2.70 -14.25
CA PHE A 52 4.18 -1.31 -14.13
C PHE A 52 3.90 -0.77 -15.53
N THR A 53 2.76 -0.10 -15.73
CA THR A 53 2.31 0.42 -17.04
C THR A 53 1.84 1.86 -16.92
N ASP A 54 1.59 2.47 -18.08
CA ASP A 54 0.86 3.75 -18.20
C ASP A 54 1.41 4.86 -17.29
N CYS A 55 2.74 4.96 -17.25
CA CYS A 55 3.40 5.95 -16.39
C CYS A 55 3.15 7.40 -16.84
N HIS A 56 2.76 7.62 -18.09
CA HIS A 56 2.51 8.94 -18.70
C HIS A 56 3.62 9.97 -18.40
N ALA A 57 4.87 9.52 -18.31
CA ALA A 57 6.03 10.34 -17.91
C ALA A 57 5.85 11.09 -16.57
N GLN A 58 5.08 10.54 -15.63
CA GLN A 58 4.89 11.08 -14.27
C GLN A 58 6.13 10.84 -13.42
N LEU A 59 7.15 11.68 -13.61
CA LEU A 59 8.44 11.57 -12.92
C LEU A 59 8.33 11.87 -11.42
N LEU A 60 7.47 12.81 -11.06
CA LEU A 60 7.25 13.29 -9.69
C LEU A 60 5.96 12.71 -9.11
N PRO A 61 5.85 12.58 -7.78
CA PRO A 61 4.61 12.13 -7.13
C PRO A 61 3.45 13.07 -7.43
N ILE A 62 2.27 12.51 -7.68
CA ILE A 62 1.03 13.24 -7.98
C ILE A 62 -0.14 12.72 -7.15
N TYR A 63 -1.22 13.50 -7.08
CA TYR A 63 -2.51 13.02 -6.59
C TYR A 63 -3.28 12.45 -7.79
N PHE A 64 -3.48 11.14 -7.80
CA PHE A 64 -4.18 10.44 -8.89
C PHE A 64 -5.50 9.89 -8.39
N ARG A 65 -6.60 10.20 -9.08
CA ARG A 65 -7.95 9.81 -8.72
C ARG A 65 -8.55 8.97 -9.85
N GLU A 66 -9.05 7.79 -9.51
CA GLU A 66 -9.77 6.91 -10.43
C GLU A 66 -11.08 7.55 -10.94
N PRO A 67 -11.59 7.15 -12.11
CA PRO A 67 -12.80 7.71 -12.67
C PRO A 67 -14.02 7.36 -11.81
N SER A 68 -14.95 8.31 -11.68
CA SER A 68 -16.22 8.08 -10.97
C SER A 68 -17.28 7.38 -11.81
N VAL A 69 -17.08 7.35 -13.12
CA VAL A 69 -17.97 6.72 -14.08
C VAL A 69 -17.10 6.00 -15.11
N ASN A 70 -17.35 4.72 -15.31
CA ASN A 70 -16.81 3.93 -16.41
C ASN A 70 -17.95 3.06 -16.95
N ILE A 71 -18.23 3.15 -18.25
CA ILE A 71 -19.41 2.54 -18.86
C ILE A 71 -18.95 1.41 -19.77
N GLY A 72 -19.33 0.18 -19.41
CA GLY A 72 -19.22 -0.98 -20.27
C GLY A 72 -20.50 -1.13 -21.10
N VAL A 73 -20.37 -1.50 -22.37
CA VAL A 73 -21.51 -1.70 -23.28
C VAL A 73 -21.52 -3.13 -23.80
N GLY A 74 -22.71 -3.71 -23.94
CA GLY A 74 -22.89 -5.07 -24.46
C GLY A 74 -22.26 -6.10 -23.53
N GLU A 75 -21.40 -6.96 -24.07
CA GLU A 75 -20.78 -8.03 -23.28
C GLU A 75 -19.83 -7.54 -22.18
N ALA A 76 -19.44 -6.27 -22.19
CA ALA A 76 -18.56 -5.66 -21.19
C ALA A 76 -19.31 -5.04 -19.99
N GLU A 77 -20.66 -5.03 -20.02
CA GLU A 77 -21.48 -4.49 -18.94
C GLU A 77 -21.24 -5.25 -17.62
N GLY A 78 -21.04 -4.51 -16.53
CA GLY A 78 -20.85 -5.09 -15.19
C GLY A 78 -19.56 -5.90 -15.02
N LYS A 79 -18.61 -5.81 -15.95
CA LYS A 79 -17.32 -6.50 -15.88
C LYS A 79 -16.16 -5.52 -15.67
N PRO A 80 -15.08 -5.92 -14.98
CA PRO A 80 -13.82 -5.18 -15.04
C PRO A 80 -13.39 -4.97 -16.50
N PRO A 81 -12.86 -3.79 -16.88
CA PRO A 81 -12.48 -2.63 -16.04
C PRO A 81 -13.60 -1.61 -15.79
N HIS A 82 -14.86 -1.89 -16.14
CA HIS A 82 -15.98 -0.93 -16.04
C HIS A 82 -16.64 -0.86 -14.66
N LEU A 83 -16.13 -1.61 -13.69
CA LEU A 83 -16.56 -1.50 -12.30
C LEU A 83 -15.87 -0.30 -11.63
N VAL A 84 -16.64 0.56 -10.97
CA VAL A 84 -16.13 1.74 -10.26
C VAL A 84 -16.67 1.81 -8.84
N GLY A 85 -15.94 2.52 -7.97
CA GLY A 85 -16.36 2.80 -6.60
C GLY A 85 -16.69 1.53 -5.81
N GLU A 86 -17.84 1.51 -5.14
CA GLU A 86 -18.23 0.39 -4.27
C GLU A 86 -18.42 -0.93 -5.02
N HIS A 87 -18.79 -0.89 -6.31
CA HIS A 87 -18.95 -2.10 -7.10
C HIS A 87 -17.61 -2.80 -7.33
N LEU A 88 -16.54 -2.03 -7.57
CA LEU A 88 -15.17 -2.55 -7.65
C LEU A 88 -14.76 -3.15 -6.30
N LEU A 89 -14.98 -2.43 -5.19
CA LEU A 89 -14.63 -2.91 -3.85
C LEU A 89 -15.32 -4.24 -3.52
N ARG A 90 -16.63 -4.33 -3.81
CA ARG A 90 -17.40 -5.57 -3.57
C ARG A 90 -16.90 -6.72 -4.45
N HIS A 91 -16.60 -6.46 -5.71
CA HIS A 91 -16.15 -7.50 -6.65
C HIS A 91 -14.79 -8.10 -6.26
N PHE A 92 -13.85 -7.28 -5.80
CA PHE A 92 -12.51 -7.72 -5.40
C PHE A 92 -12.34 -7.99 -3.89
N GLY A 93 -13.41 -7.83 -3.09
CA GLY A 93 -13.36 -8.04 -1.65
C GLY A 93 -12.48 -7.03 -0.89
N ILE A 94 -12.31 -5.82 -1.44
CA ILE A 94 -11.48 -4.78 -0.83
C ILE A 94 -12.29 -4.04 0.24
N ALA A 95 -11.74 -3.94 1.45
CA ALA A 95 -12.41 -3.23 2.54
C ALA A 95 -12.41 -1.70 2.28
N PRO A 96 -13.53 -0.99 2.54
CA PRO A 96 -13.61 0.45 2.35
C PRO A 96 -12.70 1.20 3.34
N ARG A 97 -12.30 2.44 2.97
CA ARG A 97 -11.44 3.32 3.77
C ARG A 97 -10.08 2.71 4.13
N THR A 98 -9.52 1.92 3.21
CA THR A 98 -8.17 1.37 3.29
C THR A 98 -7.26 2.04 2.26
N ILE A 99 -5.96 1.82 2.36
CA ILE A 99 -4.99 2.26 1.34
C ILE A 99 -5.26 1.62 -0.03
N GLU A 100 -5.74 0.37 -0.05
CA GLU A 100 -6.13 -0.34 -1.28
C GLU A 100 -7.38 0.32 -1.89
N ALA A 101 -8.39 0.65 -1.08
CA ALA A 101 -9.56 1.37 -1.56
C ALA A 101 -9.19 2.75 -2.12
N HIS A 102 -8.22 3.45 -1.52
CA HIS A 102 -7.72 4.72 -2.05
C HIS A 102 -6.97 4.56 -3.39
N ALA A 103 -6.24 3.46 -3.56
CA ALA A 103 -5.51 3.17 -4.79
C ALA A 103 -6.43 2.83 -5.97
N PHE A 104 -7.55 2.13 -5.72
CA PHE A 104 -8.41 1.60 -6.78
C PHE A 104 -9.75 2.32 -6.94
N THR A 105 -10.09 3.29 -6.09
CA THR A 105 -11.37 3.99 -6.18
C THR A 105 -11.28 5.49 -5.91
N PHE A 106 -12.29 6.20 -6.38
CA PHE A 106 -12.45 7.64 -6.13
C PHE A 106 -13.13 7.97 -4.79
N LEU A 107 -13.55 6.94 -4.03
CA LEU A 107 -14.29 7.11 -2.80
C LEU A 107 -13.39 7.76 -1.73
N ASP A 108 -13.93 8.76 -1.03
CA ASP A 108 -13.24 9.51 0.01
C ASP A 108 -11.87 10.10 -0.41
N PHE A 109 -11.68 10.35 -1.72
CA PHE A 109 -10.38 10.70 -2.28
C PHE A 109 -9.71 11.87 -1.57
N GLU A 110 -10.44 12.93 -1.22
CA GLU A 110 -9.87 14.10 -0.56
C GLU A 110 -9.31 13.78 0.84
N ALA A 111 -10.09 13.06 1.65
CA ALA A 111 -9.68 12.66 2.99
C ALA A 111 -8.52 11.64 2.94
N ALA A 112 -8.60 10.68 2.03
CA ALA A 112 -7.58 9.67 1.82
C ALA A 112 -6.28 10.26 1.26
N ALA A 113 -6.35 11.21 0.32
CA ALA A 113 -5.18 11.91 -0.24
C ALA A 113 -4.46 12.75 0.83
N ARG A 114 -5.19 13.35 1.78
CA ARG A 114 -4.59 14.03 2.94
C ARG A 114 -3.89 13.05 3.89
N THR A 115 -4.41 11.83 3.99
CA THR A 115 -3.88 10.80 4.91
C THR A 115 -2.68 10.07 4.33
N TYR A 116 -2.77 9.59 3.08
CA TYR A 116 -1.77 8.75 2.41
C TYR A 116 -0.82 9.54 1.51
N GLY A 117 -1.18 10.75 1.11
CA GLY A 117 -0.35 11.63 0.32
C GLY A 117 -0.38 11.34 -1.18
N LYS A 118 0.68 11.78 -1.86
CA LYS A 118 0.85 11.62 -3.31
C LYS A 118 1.31 10.20 -3.64
N VAL A 119 0.90 9.70 -4.79
CA VAL A 119 1.29 8.40 -5.33
C VAL A 119 2.33 8.55 -6.44
N GLY A 120 3.09 7.47 -6.68
CA GLY A 120 4.05 7.39 -7.78
C GLY A 120 5.38 8.11 -7.52
N GLY A 121 5.96 8.62 -8.60
CA GLY A 121 7.31 9.20 -8.63
C GLY A 121 8.41 8.13 -8.79
N PHE A 122 9.27 8.30 -9.80
CA PHE A 122 10.26 7.29 -10.13
C PHE A 122 11.32 7.08 -9.04
N ALA A 123 11.63 8.11 -8.25
CA ALA A 123 12.56 7.97 -7.13
C ALA A 123 12.01 7.00 -6.05
N HIS A 124 10.71 7.11 -5.73
CA HIS A 124 10.04 6.22 -4.79
C HIS A 124 9.90 4.81 -5.38
N LEU A 125 9.50 4.70 -6.64
CA LEU A 125 9.38 3.42 -7.34
C LEU A 125 10.74 2.70 -7.42
N ALA A 126 11.82 3.40 -7.76
CA ALA A 126 13.17 2.82 -7.81
C ALA A 126 13.61 2.30 -6.43
N THR A 127 13.26 3.00 -5.36
CA THR A 127 13.54 2.57 -3.98
C THR A 127 12.75 1.32 -3.63
N LEU A 128 11.46 1.28 -4.00
CA LEU A 128 10.60 0.11 -3.79
C LEU A 128 11.09 -1.11 -4.58
N VAL A 129 11.43 -0.93 -5.86
CA VAL A 129 11.96 -1.99 -6.73
C VAL A 129 13.27 -2.54 -6.15
N LYS A 130 14.18 -1.67 -5.68
CA LYS A 130 15.41 -2.11 -5.00
C LYS A 130 15.10 -2.94 -3.75
N ARG A 131 14.13 -2.52 -2.93
CA ARG A 131 13.69 -3.27 -1.74
C ARG A 131 13.09 -4.63 -2.11
N LEU A 132 12.25 -4.70 -3.12
CA LEU A 132 11.59 -5.95 -3.56
C LEU A 132 12.56 -6.91 -4.26
N LYS A 133 13.60 -6.40 -4.92
CA LYS A 133 14.67 -7.20 -5.52
C LYS A 133 15.71 -7.67 -4.50
N ALA A 134 15.83 -6.99 -3.35
CA ALA A 134 16.81 -7.35 -2.34
C ALA A 134 16.57 -8.80 -1.88
N PRO A 135 17.62 -9.62 -1.76
CA PRO A 135 17.47 -10.96 -1.21
C PRO A 135 16.94 -10.82 0.23
N ALA A 136 15.74 -11.33 0.48
CA ALA A 136 15.22 -11.44 1.85
C ALA A 136 16.28 -12.14 2.72
N PRO A 137 16.51 -11.68 3.97
CA PRO A 137 17.37 -12.41 4.90
C PRO A 137 16.85 -13.84 4.94
N ARG A 138 17.74 -14.78 4.60
CA ARG A 138 17.42 -16.21 4.49
C ARG A 138 16.64 -16.60 5.73
N CYS A 139 15.40 -17.08 5.56
CA CYS A 139 14.72 -17.73 6.67
C CYS A 139 15.62 -18.88 7.16
N GLY A 140 15.68 -19.06 8.48
CA GLY A 140 16.54 -20.03 9.16
C GLY A 140 16.36 -21.49 8.69
N PRO A 141 17.17 -22.40 9.24
CA PRO A 141 17.72 -23.54 8.54
C PRO A 141 16.70 -24.66 8.39
N THR A 142 15.92 -24.67 7.31
CA THR A 142 15.42 -25.93 6.79
C THR A 142 16.58 -26.62 6.09
N ARG A 143 17.27 -27.46 6.86
CA ARG A 143 18.29 -28.43 6.44
C ARG A 143 17.87 -29.12 5.14
N ARG A 144 18.36 -28.62 4.01
CA ARG A 144 18.70 -29.42 2.82
C ARG A 144 19.91 -28.77 2.15
N THR A 145 21.06 -29.35 2.49
CA THR A 145 22.23 -29.50 1.62
C THR A 145 21.86 -29.38 0.14
N TRP A 146 22.38 -28.40 -0.58
CA TRP A 146 22.93 -28.57 -1.93
C TRP A 146 23.88 -27.40 -2.21
N SER A 147 25.09 -27.80 -2.59
CA SER A 147 26.19 -27.06 -3.17
C SER A 147 25.78 -25.86 -4.03
N THR A 148 26.47 -24.74 -3.82
CA THR A 148 26.67 -23.70 -4.84
C THR A 148 27.10 -24.34 -6.16
N PRO A 149 26.54 -23.88 -7.28
CA PRO A 149 27.37 -23.02 -8.12
C PRO A 149 26.63 -21.77 -8.60
N ALA A 150 27.46 -20.81 -9.00
CA ALA A 150 27.11 -19.52 -9.52
C ALA A 150 26.13 -19.56 -10.71
N SER A 151 25.14 -18.67 -10.69
CA SER A 151 24.75 -17.89 -11.89
C SER A 151 24.04 -16.61 -11.45
N CYS A 152 24.83 -15.57 -11.24
CA CYS A 152 24.37 -14.20 -11.32
C CYS A 152 24.29 -13.87 -12.81
N SER A 153 23.11 -13.99 -13.43
CA SER A 153 22.86 -13.46 -14.77
C SER A 153 22.07 -12.16 -14.64
N ALA A 154 22.79 -11.05 -14.73
CA ALA A 154 22.24 -9.76 -15.05
C ALA A 154 21.60 -9.83 -16.45
N TRP A 155 20.31 -9.52 -16.54
CA TRP A 155 19.67 -9.22 -17.82
C TRP A 155 19.33 -7.73 -17.83
N THR A 156 20.23 -6.97 -18.44
CA THR A 156 19.93 -5.73 -19.15
C THR A 156 19.58 -6.09 -20.59
N SER A 157 18.46 -5.60 -21.08
CA SER A 157 18.19 -5.37 -22.50
C SER A 157 17.47 -4.04 -22.61
#